data_AF-A0A920LE67-F1
#
_entry.id   AF-A0A920LE67-F1
#
_cell.length_a   1.000
_cell.length_b   1.000
_cell.length_c   1.000
_cell.angle_alpha   90.00
_cell.angle_beta   90.00
_cell.angle_gamma   90.00
#
_symmetry.space_group_name_H-M   'P 1'
#
loop_
_entity.id
_entity.type
_entity.pdbx_description
1 polymer ?
#
loop_
_entity_poly.entity_id
_entity_poly.type
_entity_poly.pdbx_seq_one_letter_code
_entity_poly.pdbx_strand_id
1 'polypeptide(L)' 'MISSTSSASEYRPKNFEEIIGQDAIVKTLNNAIDKDNIPQALLFVDLEV' A
#
# COMPACT_ATOMS: atom_id res chain seq x y z
N MET A 1 -21.75 24.40 -4.47
CA MET A 1 -21.12 23.34 -5.28
C MET A 1 -20.73 22.22 -4.34
N ILE A 2 -21.56 21.18 -4.21
CA ILE A 2 -21.18 19.97 -3.45
C ILE A 2 -20.43 19.07 -4.43
N SER A 3 -19.13 18.87 -4.20
CA SER A 3 -18.33 17.93 -4.99
C SER A 3 -18.69 16.52 -4.52
N SER A 4 -19.57 15.85 -5.26
CA SER A 4 -19.97 14.46 -5.03
C SER A 4 -18.85 13.50 -5.45
N THR A 5 -17.66 13.63 -4.86
CA THR A 5 -16.57 12.67 -5.07
C THR A 5 -16.70 11.60 -4.00
N SER A 6 -17.20 10.44 -4.42
CA SER A 6 -17.40 9.19 -3.70
C SER A 6 -16.36 8.92 -2.59
N SER A 7 -16.81 8.63 -1.36
CA SER A 7 -15.98 8.42 -0.16
C SER A 7 -14.86 7.38 -0.29
N ALA A 8 -14.90 6.49 -1.29
CA ALA A 8 -13.87 5.47 -1.52
C ALA A 8 -12.49 6.07 -1.91
N SER A 9 -12.46 7.22 -2.57
CA SER A 9 -11.20 7.89 -2.90
C SER A 9 -10.53 8.52 -1.68
N GLU A 10 -11.31 8.82 -0.63
CA GLU A 10 -10.80 9.39 0.62
C GLU A 10 -10.10 8.34 1.48
N TYR A 11 -10.44 7.06 1.32
CA TYR A 11 -9.86 5.95 2.09
C TYR A 11 -8.59 5.37 1.45
N ARG A 12 -8.18 5.81 0.26
CA ARG A 12 -6.94 5.31 -0.36
C ARG A 12 -5.75 5.81 0.46
N PRO A 13 -4.95 4.92 1.08
CA PRO A 13 -3.77 5.31 1.83
C PRO A 13 -2.78 6.01 0.90
N LYS A 14 -2.25 7.16 1.34
CA LYS A 14 -1.26 7.93 0.56
C LYS A 14 0.15 7.55 0.94
N ASN A 15 0.34 7.07 2.16
CA ASN A 15 1.61 6.63 2.72
C ASN A 15 1.54 5.18 3.17
N PHE A 16 2.69 4.50 3.20
CA PHE A 16 2.78 3.12 3.66
C PHE A 16 2.37 2.95 5.14
N GLU A 17 2.48 4.00 5.94
CA GLU A 17 2.06 4.02 7.36
C GLU A 17 0.54 4.00 7.55
N GLU A 18 -0.22 4.38 6.52
CA GLU A 18 -1.69 4.38 6.54
C GLU A 18 -2.28 3.03 6.12
N ILE A 19 -1.42 2.08 5.70
CA ILE A 19 -1.84 0.75 5.28
C ILE A 19 -2.08 -0.12 6.53
N ILE A 20 -3.32 -0.52 6.73
CA ILE A 20 -3.73 -1.35 7.87
C ILE A 20 -3.66 -2.83 7.46
N GLY A 21 -3.03 -3.67 8.29
CA GLY A 21 -3.03 -5.14 8.14
C GLY A 21 -1.95 -5.71 7.20
N GLN A 22 -1.08 -4.88 6.62
CA GLN A 22 -0.03 -5.33 5.69
C GLN A 22 1.39 -4.94 6.13
N ASP A 23 1.68 -4.96 7.43
CA ASP A 23 2.99 -4.59 7.99
C ASP A 23 4.17 -5.34 7.36
N ALA A 24 4.01 -6.65 7.10
CA ALA A 24 5.07 -7.47 6.51
C ALA A 24 5.40 -7.06 5.06
N ILE A 25 4.38 -6.70 4.29
CA ILE A 25 4.51 -6.28 2.88
C ILE A 25 5.15 -4.90 2.83
N VAL A 26 4.63 -3.96 3.63
CA VAL A 26 5.17 -2.59 3.77
C VAL A 26 6.66 -2.62 4.14
N LYS A 27 7.03 -3.42 5.15
CA LYS A 27 8.43 -3.53 5.59
C LYS A 27 9.32 -4.13 4.52
N THR A 28 8.83 -5.11 3.76
CA THR A 28 9.59 -5.75 2.67
C THR A 28 9.85 -4.76 1.54
N LEU A 29 8.82 -3.98 1.16
CA LEU A 29 8.93 -2.94 0.14
C LEU A 29 9.88 -1.82 0.58
N ASN A 30 9.74 -1.30 1.81
CA ASN A 30 10.64 -0.28 2.35
C ASN A 30 12.10 -0.75 2.34
N ASN A 31 12.37 -1.95 2.85
CA ASN A 31 13.72 -2.50 2.86
C ASN A 31 14.27 -2.82 1.44
N ALA A 32 13.41 -3.12 0.46
CA ALA A 32 13.82 -3.30 -0.93
C ALA A 32 14.19 -1.98 -1.59
N ILE A 33 13.42 -0.91 -1.32
CA ILE A 33 13.69 0.45 -1.79
C ILE A 33 14.98 0.98 -1.15
N ASP A 34 15.14 0.86 0.18
CA ASP A 34 16.33 1.32 0.92
C ASP A 34 17.62 0.65 0.45
N LYS A 35 17.53 -0.60 -0.04
CA LYS A 35 18.67 -1.38 -0.54
C LYS A 35 18.87 -1.26 -2.05
N ASP A 36 18.09 -0.44 -2.73
CA ASP A 36 18.03 -0.34 -4.20
C ASP A 36 17.84 -1.71 -4.89
N ASN A 37 17.30 -2.69 -4.16
CA ASN A 37 17.14 -4.07 -4.60
C ASN A 37 15.66 -4.32 -4.90
N ILE A 38 15.15 -3.57 -5.88
CA ILE A 38 13.74 -3.65 -6.25
C ILE A 38 13.51 -5.00 -6.96
N PRO A 39 12.63 -5.86 -6.41
CA PRO A 39 12.34 -7.14 -7.03
C PRO A 39 11.72 -6.93 -8.42
N GLN A 40 12.16 -7.73 -9.39
CA GLN A 40 11.69 -7.63 -10.77
C GLN A 40 10.20 -8.03 -10.93
N ALA A 41 9.64 -8.76 -9.96
CA ALA A 41 8.23 -9.10 -9.89
C ALA A 41 7.78 -9.14 -8.43
N LEU A 42 6.61 -8.57 -8.16
CA LEU A 42 5.93 -8.62 -6.87
C LEU A 42 4.62 -9.39 -7.07
N LEU A 43 4.49 -10.53 -6.40
CA LEU A 43 3.24 -11.28 -6.36
C LEU A 43 2.48 -10.88 -5.09
N PHE A 44 1.38 -10.15 -5.28
CA PHE A 44 0.46 -9.85 -4.20
C PHE A 44 -0.62 -10.93 -4.19
N VAL A 45 -0.66 -11.71 -3.11
CA VAL A 45 -1.77 -12.62 -2.83
C VAL A 45 -2.68 -11.92 -1.82
N ASP A 46 -3.95 -11.75 -2.18
CA ASP A 46 -4.94 -11.24 -1.26
C ASP A 46 -5.09 -12.24 -0.11
N LEU A 47 -4.78 -11.81 1.11
CA LEU A 47 -5.18 -12.55 2.31
C LEU A 47 -6.39 -11.83 2.86
N GLU A 48 -7.55 -12.26 2.39
CA GLU A 48 -8.84 -11.80 2.93
C GLU A 48 -8.97 -12.32 4.37
N VAL A 49 -8.99 -11.39 5.33
CA VAL A 49 -9.50 -11.60 6.69
C VAL A 49 -10.28 -10.37 7.11
#